data_AF-A0A7Y5FQJ7-F1
#
_entry.id   AF-A0A7Y5FQJ7-F1
#
_cell.length_a   1.000
_cell.length_b   1.000
_cell.length_c   1.000
_cell.angle_alpha   90.00
_cell.angle_beta   90.00
_cell.angle_gamma   90.00
#
_symmetry.space_group_name_H-M   'P 1'
#
loop_
_entity.id
_entity.type
_entity.pdbx_description
1 polymer ?
#
loop_
_entity_poly.entity_id
_entity_poly.type
_entity_poly.pdbx_seq_one_letter_code
_entity_poly.pdbx_strand_id
1 'polypeptide(L)' 'MFENKYGGFSPDSREYVITDPRTPRPWFNYMWNGNYAGLISHTGGGFSFLDTPRDNRLTRMRYNC' A
#
# COMPACT_ATOMS: atom_id res chain seq x y z
N MET A 1 -4.00 17.54 14.53
CA MET A 1 -3.46 16.55 13.56
C MET A 1 -4.54 16.30 12.52
N PHE A 2 -4.19 16.07 11.25
CA PHE A 2 -5.21 15.86 10.22
C PHE A 2 -5.81 14.45 10.38
N GLU A 3 -7.00 14.38 10.96
CA GLU A 3 -7.81 13.17 11.06
C GLU A 3 -8.98 13.27 10.07
N ASN A 4 -9.37 12.14 9.49
CA ASN A 4 -10.56 12.03 8.67
C ASN A 4 -11.38 10.80 9.08
N LYS A 5 -12.49 10.57 8.37
CA LYS A 5 -13.42 9.46 8.62
C LYS A 5 -12.76 8.07 8.67
N TYR A 6 -11.61 7.89 8.01
CA TYR A 6 -11.00 6.58 7.80
C TYR A 6 -9.70 6.38 8.58
N GLY A 7 -9.18 7.41 9.25
CA GLY A 7 -7.94 7.31 10.01
C GLY A 7 -7.28 8.65 10.29
N GLY A 8 -6.05 8.57 10.81
CA GLY A 8 -5.23 9.73 11.16
C GLY A 8 -3.76 9.37 11.28
N PHE A 9 -2.91 10.38 11.42
CA PHE A 9 -1.48 10.14 11.64
C PHE A 9 -1.21 9.68 13.07
N SER A 10 -0.21 8.81 13.24
CA SER A 10 0.34 8.44 14.55
C SER A 10 0.91 9.67 15.27
N PRO A 11 1.03 9.68 16.61
CA PRO A 11 1.54 10.85 17.34
C PRO A 11 2.93 11.33 16.90
N ASP A 12 3.79 10.42 16.45
CA ASP A 12 5.13 10.72 15.91
C ASP A 12 5.12 11.12 14.42
N SER A 13 3.93 11.13 13.79
CA SER A 13 3.68 11.47 12.39
C SER A 13 4.39 10.58 11.36
N ARG A 14 4.82 9.38 11.76
CA ARG A 14 5.53 8.43 10.88
C ARG A 14 4.62 7.42 10.21
N GLU A 15 3.42 7.25 10.73
CA GLU A 15 2.44 6.31 10.23
C GLU A 15 1.12 7.01 9.97
N TYR A 16 0.40 6.54 8.94
CA TYR A 16 -1.00 6.85 8.77
C TYR A 16 -1.81 5.62 9.19
N VAL A 17 -2.53 5.72 10.30
CA VAL A 17 -3.30 4.62 10.90
C VAL A 17 -4.71 4.62 10.32
N ILE A 18 -5.02 3.59 9.53
CA ILE A 18 -6.35 3.37 8.97
C ILE A 18 -7.19 2.58 9.98
N THR A 19 -8.32 3.14 10.41
CA THR A 19 -9.21 2.54 11.42
C THR A 19 -10.48 1.95 10.83
N ASP A 20 -10.93 2.42 9.66
CA ASP A 20 -12.02 1.80 8.87
C ASP A 20 -11.47 1.31 7.52
N PRO A 21 -11.51 -0.01 7.23
CA PRO A 21 -10.98 -0.57 5.99
C PRO A 21 -11.83 -0.22 4.75
N ARG A 22 -13.02 0.36 4.89
CA ARG A 22 -13.91 0.71 3.76
C ARG A 22 -13.59 2.11 3.21
N THR A 23 -12.33 2.35 2.89
CA THR A 23 -11.86 3.61 2.28
C THR A 23 -12.48 3.80 0.88
N PRO A 24 -12.63 5.04 0.37
CA PRO A 24 -13.27 5.30 -0.93
C PRO A 24 -12.52 4.69 -2.13
N ARG A 25 -11.22 4.44 -1.96
CA ARG A 25 -10.32 3.76 -2.90
C ARG A 25 -9.30 2.97 -2.10
N PRO A 26 -8.71 1.89 -2.65
CA PRO A 26 -7.60 1.20 -2.01
C PRO A 26 -6.44 2.16 -1.75
N TRP A 27 -5.98 2.24 -0.50
CA TRP A 27 -4.83 3.03 -0.13
C TRP A 27 -3.62 2.11 -0.06
N PHE A 28 -2.58 2.47 -0.80
CA PHE A 28 -1.39 1.65 -0.95
C PHE A 28 -0.21 2.24 -0.20
N ASN A 29 0.67 1.35 0.22
CA ASN A 29 2.02 1.67 0.65
C ASN A 29 3.04 0.93 -0.23
N TYR A 30 4.27 1.42 -0.24
CA TYR A 30 5.41 0.79 -0.87
C TYR A 30 6.30 0.15 0.20
N MET A 31 6.69 -1.09 -0.04
CA MET A 31 7.79 -1.74 0.65
C MET A 31 8.94 -1.84 -0.33
N TRP A 32 10.14 -1.44 0.07
CA TRP A 32 11.32 -1.46 -0.81
C TRP A 32 12.60 -1.60 -0.01
N ASN A 33 13.57 -2.33 -0.56
CA ASN A 33 14.91 -2.51 0.03
C ASN A 33 16.06 -2.24 -0.96
N GLY A 34 15.79 -1.59 -2.09
CA GLY A 34 16.76 -1.37 -3.18
C GLY A 34 16.46 -2.21 -4.42
N ASN A 35 16.26 -3.52 -4.24
CA ASN A 35 16.08 -4.47 -5.35
C ASN A 35 14.67 -5.08 -5.36
N TYR A 36 14.17 -5.47 -4.20
CA TYR A 36 12.82 -6.01 -4.07
C TYR A 36 11.84 -4.90 -3.70
N ALA A 37 10.72 -4.83 -4.42
CA ALA A 37 9.65 -3.89 -4.14
C ALA A 37 8.29 -4.57 -4.11
N GLY A 38 7.42 -4.08 -3.24
CA GLY A 38 6.02 -4.49 -3.12
C GLY A 38 5.11 -3.28 -3.02
N LEU A 39 4.03 -3.29 -3.78
CA LEU A 39 2.89 -2.41 -3.56
C LEU A 39 1.87 -3.19 -2.74
N ILE A 40 1.45 -2.68 -1.59
CA ILE A 40 0.49 -3.35 -0.69
C ILE A 40 -0.62 -2.40 -0.28
N SER A 41 -1.89 -2.80 -0.43
CA SER A 41 -3.03 -2.04 0.06
C SER A 41 -3.28 -2.31 1.53
N HIS A 42 -4.01 -1.41 2.18
CA HIS A 42 -4.50 -1.61 3.55
C HIS A 42 -5.39 -2.85 3.75
N THR A 43 -5.89 -3.44 2.65
CA THR A 43 -6.66 -4.70 2.62
C THR A 43 -5.83 -5.92 2.17
N GLY A 44 -4.51 -5.79 2.01
CA GLY A 44 -3.62 -6.89 1.61
C GLY A 44 -3.58 -7.20 0.11
N GLY A 45 -4.17 -6.35 -0.73
CA GLY A 45 -4.04 -6.43 -2.18
C GLY A 45 -2.71 -5.85 -2.67
N GLY A 46 -2.38 -6.10 -3.94
CA GLY A 46 -1.14 -5.57 -4.52
C GLY A 46 -0.34 -6.61 -5.28
N PHE A 47 0.95 -6.32 -5.49
CA PHE A 47 1.92 -7.25 -6.07
C PHE A 47 3.34 -6.88 -5.68
N SER A 48 4.28 -7.78 -5.95
CA SER A 48 5.72 -7.57 -5.76
C SER A 48 6.54 -7.97 -6.97
N PHE A 49 7.75 -7.43 -7.04
CA PHE A 49 8.69 -7.64 -8.13
C PHE A 49 10.14 -7.48 -7.65
N LEU A 50 11.07 -8.04 -8.42
CA LEU A 50 12.52 -7.91 -8.22
C LEU A 50 13.13 -7.08 -9.36
N ASP A 51 13.75 -5.94 -9.06
CA ASP A 51 14.39 -4.98 -9.97
C ASP A 51 13.43 -4.28 -10.96
N THR A 52 12.65 -5.02 -11.76
CA THR A 52 11.71 -4.47 -12.76
C THR A 52 10.28 -4.99 -12.57
N PRO A 53 9.27 -4.09 -12.49
CA PRO A 53 7.87 -4.48 -12.34
C PRO A 53 7.25 -5.06 -13.62
N ARG A 54 7.93 -4.92 -14.78
CA ARG A 54 7.48 -5.43 -16.07
C ARG A 54 7.91 -6.89 -16.25
N ASP A 55 9.19 -7.16 -16.09
CA ASP A 55 9.78 -8.44 -16.51
C ASP A 55 9.97 -9.43 -15.33
N ASN A 56 10.09 -8.92 -14.10
CA ASN A 56 10.40 -9.71 -12.91
C ASN A 56 9.30 -9.61 -11.84
N ARG A 57 8.04 -9.63 -12.28
CA ARG A 57 6.89 -9.60 -11.37
C ARG A 57 6.63 -10.99 -10.79
N LEU A 58 6.57 -11.08 -9.45
CA LEU A 58 6.42 -12.33 -8.72
C LEU A 58 4.95 -12.69 -8.47
N THR A 59 4.12 -11.70 -8.17
CA THR A 59 2.69 -11.90 -7.86
C THR A 59 1.80 -11.10 -8.82
N ARG A 60 0.60 -11.62 -9.13
CA ARG A 60 -0.30 -11.00 -10.10
C ARG A 60 -1.27 -10.04 -9.41
N MET A 61 -1.39 -8.83 -9.95
CA MET A 61 -2.47 -7.89 -9.63
C MET A 61 -3.36 -7.66 -10.85
N ARG A 62 -4.68 -7.60 -10.63
CA ARG A 62 -5.66 -7.20 -11.64
C ARG A 62 -6.02 -5.74 -11.42
N TYR A 63 -5.85 -4.91 -12.45
CA TYR A 63 -6.25 -3.51 -12.43
C TYR A 63 -7.68 -3.37 -12.96
N ASN A 64 -8.42 -2.38 -12.47
CA ASN A 64 -9.80 -2.06 -12.89
C ASN A 64 -10.78 -3.25 -12.82
N CYS A 65 -10.66 -4.06 -11.76
CA CYS A 65 -11.65 -5.08 -11.41
C CYS A 65 -12.80 -4.49 -10.61
#